data_AF-A0A5C5W3V6-F1
#
_entry.id   AF-A0A5C5W3V6-F1
#
_cell.length_a   1.000
_cell.length_b   1.000
_cell.length_c   1.000
_cell.angle_alpha   90.00
_cell.angle_beta   90.00
_cell.angle_gamma   90.00
#
_symmetry.space_group_name_H-M   'P 1'
#
loop_
_entity.id
_entity.type
_entity.pdbx_description
1 polymer ?
#
loop_
_entity_poly.entity_id
_entity_poly.type
_entity_poly.pdbx_seq_one_letter_code
_entity_poly.pdbx_strand_id
1 'polypeptide(L)'
;MPVSSNGCGSYYGVPTQNDFGDGYPVLFFDHEIDFDHPQYVVSSAIEMFVQFMLEKELGETLWPFDKAYVLEIDPQIVRVRGAPLPWCVE
;
A
#
# COMPACT_ATOMS: atom_id res chain seq x y z
N MET A 1 10.51 -6.96 2.13
CA MET A 1 10.95 -7.32 0.77
C MET A 1 10.38 -6.31 -0.22
N PRO A 2 11.20 -5.54 -0.94
CA PRO A 2 10.71 -4.65 -1.98
C PRO A 2 10.04 -5.44 -3.11
N VAL A 3 8.90 -4.95 -3.60
CA VAL A 3 8.12 -5.59 -4.69
C VAL A 3 7.91 -4.68 -5.89
N SER A 4 7.94 -3.37 -5.70
CA SER A 4 7.84 -2.38 -6.78
C SER A 4 8.43 -1.03 -6.34
N SER A 5 8.60 -0.08 -7.26
CA SER A 5 9.10 1.28 -7.02
C SER A 5 8.10 2.32 -7.54
N ASN A 6 8.11 3.52 -6.95
CA ASN A 6 7.42 4.68 -7.53
C ASN A 6 8.23 5.39 -8.63
N GLY A 7 9.45 4.93 -8.94
CA GLY A 7 10.33 5.53 -9.94
C GLY A 7 11.16 6.72 -9.45
N CYS A 8 10.96 7.15 -8.20
CA CYS A 8 11.62 8.32 -7.59
C CYS A 8 12.37 7.97 -6.31
N GLY A 9 12.78 6.72 -6.12
CA GLY A 9 13.57 6.27 -4.95
C GLY A 9 12.74 5.67 -3.81
N SER A 10 11.43 5.96 -3.74
CA SER A 10 10.51 5.32 -2.81
C SER A 10 10.03 3.96 -3.35
N TYR A 11 9.60 3.07 -2.45
CA TYR A 11 9.26 1.69 -2.85
C TYR A 11 8.03 1.14 -2.15
N TYR A 12 7.43 0.15 -2.80
CA TYR A 12 6.37 -0.69 -2.24
C TYR A 12 7.00 -1.97 -1.72
N GLY A 13 6.70 -2.34 -0.48
CA GLY A 13 7.33 -3.47 0.19
C GLY A 13 6.33 -4.36 0.91
N VAL A 14 6.63 -5.65 0.93
CA VAL A 14 5.91 -6.66 1.72
C VAL A 14 6.71 -6.95 2.99
N PRO A 15 6.15 -6.79 4.20
CA PRO A 15 6.81 -7.20 5.42
C PRO A 15 6.91 -8.74 5.45
N THR A 16 8.06 -9.25 5.86
CA THR A 16 8.29 -10.70 5.99
C THR A 16 8.01 -11.22 7.41
N GLN A 17 7.72 -10.30 8.32
CA GLN A 17 7.33 -10.55 9.70
C GLN A 17 5.86 -10.16 9.87
N ASN A 18 5.17 -10.78 10.83
CA ASN A 18 3.72 -10.63 11.02
C ASN A 18 3.35 -9.35 11.82
N ASP A 19 4.13 -8.28 11.62
CA ASP A 19 4.06 -7.05 12.43
C ASP A 19 2.84 -6.17 12.06
N PHE A 20 2.24 -6.43 10.90
CA PHE A 20 1.17 -5.62 10.31
C PHE A 20 -0.20 -6.33 10.29
N GLY A 21 -0.32 -7.46 11.01
CA GLY A 21 -1.49 -8.33 11.01
C GLY A 21 -1.30 -9.57 10.14
N ASP A 22 -2.38 -10.32 9.96
CA ASP A 22 -2.39 -11.50 9.09
C ASP A 22 -2.51 -11.09 7.62
N GLY A 23 -1.91 -11.88 6.74
CA GLY A 23 -1.76 -11.53 5.32
C GLY A 23 -0.44 -10.81 5.08
N TYR A 24 0.01 -10.81 3.83
CA TYR A 24 1.25 -10.15 3.43
C TYR A 24 0.89 -8.79 2.80
N PRO A 25 0.60 -7.75 3.59
CA PRO A 25 0.17 -6.46 3.05
C PRO A 25 1.30 -5.82 2.24
N VAL A 26 0.93 -4.92 1.35
CA VAL A 26 1.91 -4.07 0.67
C VAL A 26 1.88 -2.70 1.32
N LEU A 27 3.06 -2.20 1.66
CA LEU A 27 3.29 -0.94 2.38
C LEU A 27 4.12 0.00 1.51
N PHE A 28 3.92 1.30 1.65
CA PHE A 28 4.73 2.32 0.98
C PHE A 28 5.81 2.85 1.91
N PHE A 29 7.05 2.89 1.43
CA PHE A 29 8.22 3.41 2.15
C PHE A 29 8.79 4.59 1.38
N ASP A 30 8.91 5.73 2.05
CA ASP A 30 9.32 6.98 1.42
C ASP A 30 10.77 7.32 1.75
N HIS A 31 11.59 7.47 0.71
CA HIS A 31 13.00 7.79 0.85
C HIS A 31 13.26 9.20 1.38
N GLU A 32 12.33 10.13 1.22
CA GLU A 32 12.50 11.52 1.69
C GLU A 32 12.13 11.69 3.17
N ILE A 33 11.28 10.82 3.72
CA ILE A 33 10.71 10.96 5.06
C ILE A 33 11.37 9.98 6.04
N ASP A 34 11.14 8.69 5.84
CA ASP A 34 11.67 7.62 6.67
C ASP A 34 11.61 6.31 5.87
N PHE A 35 12.79 5.72 5.64
CA PHE A 35 12.95 4.50 4.86
C PHE A 35 12.85 3.23 5.70
N ASP A 36 12.97 3.36 7.03
CA ASP A 36 12.91 2.25 7.98
C ASP A 36 11.46 1.95 8.40
N HIS A 37 10.57 2.95 8.33
CA HIS A 37 9.15 2.80 8.66
C HIS A 37 8.23 3.06 7.46
N PRO A 38 7.18 2.26 7.27
CA PRO A 38 6.22 2.49 6.21
C PRO A 38 5.40 3.75 6.50
N GLN A 39 5.20 4.58 5.47
CA GLN A 39 4.37 5.78 5.56
C GLN A 39 2.88 5.44 5.57
N TYR A 40 2.45 4.43 4.81
CA TYR A 40 1.07 3.95 4.79
C TYR A 40 0.94 2.56 4.16
N VAL A 41 -0.17 1.88 4.44
CA VAL A 41 -0.55 0.64 3.75
C VAL A 41 -1.17 0.95 2.38
N VAL A 42 -0.76 0.24 1.33
CA VAL A 42 -1.30 0.41 -0.03
C VAL A 42 -2.25 -0.72 -0.46
N SER A 43 -2.17 -1.88 0.19
CA SER A 43 -3.12 -2.98 0.03
C SER A 43 -2.99 -4.01 1.15
N SER A 44 -4.03 -4.79 1.39
CA SER A 44 -4.06 -5.90 2.35
C SER A 44 -3.30 -7.15 1.89
N ALA A 45 -3.08 -7.30 0.58
CA ALA A 45 -2.42 -8.46 -0.01
C ALA A 45 -1.79 -8.14 -1.38
N ILE A 46 -0.82 -8.95 -1.80
CA ILE A 46 -0.09 -8.77 -3.07
C ILE A 46 -1.03 -8.82 -4.29
N GLU A 47 -2.03 -9.70 -4.29
CA GLU A 47 -3.01 -9.81 -5.38
C GLU A 47 -3.81 -8.52 -5.55
N MET A 48 -4.19 -7.86 -4.44
CA MET A 48 -4.89 -6.58 -4.47
C MET A 48 -3.97 -5.47 -4.99
N PHE A 49 -2.70 -5.46 -4.56
CA PHE A 49 -1.69 -4.54 -5.10
C PHE A 49 -1.54 -4.68 -6.62
N VAL A 50 -1.45 -5.92 -7.14
CA VAL A 50 -1.36 -6.16 -8.59
C VAL A 50 -2.60 -5.66 -9.31
N GLN A 51 -3.80 -5.87 -8.76
CA GLN A 51 -5.03 -5.32 -9.34
C GLN A 51 -4.97 -3.79 -9.42
N PHE A 52 -4.63 -3.09 -8.34
CA PHE A 52 -4.52 -1.63 -8.35
C PHE A 52 -3.48 -1.12 -9.34
N MET A 53 -2.33 -1.80 -9.45
CA MET A 53 -1.31 -1.45 -10.43
C MET A 53 -1.82 -1.60 -11.87
N LEU A 54 -2.57 -2.67 -12.17
CA LEU A 54 -3.16 -2.86 -13.50
C LEU A 54 -4.21 -1.79 -13.82
N GLU A 55 -5.09 -1.45 -12.87
CA GLU A 55 -6.09 -0.40 -13.07
C GLU A 55 -5.42 0.98 -13.27
N LYS A 56 -4.34 1.26 -12.53
CA LYS A 56 -3.52 2.46 -12.74
C LYS A 56 -2.90 2.53 -14.14
N GLU A 57 -2.37 1.42 -14.66
CA GLU A 57 -1.84 1.36 -16.04
C GLU A 57 -2.95 1.57 -17.10
N LEU A 58 -4.21 1.29 -16.76
CA LEU A 58 -5.37 1.57 -17.61
C LEU A 58 -5.89 3.03 -17.49
N GLY A 59 -5.27 3.85 -16.65
CA GLY A 59 -5.57 5.26 -16.49
C GLY A 59 -6.37 5.61 -15.23
N GLU A 60 -6.60 4.66 -14.32
CA GLU A 60 -7.22 4.95 -13.02
C GLU A 60 -6.27 5.77 -12.12
N THR A 61 -6.83 6.71 -11.35
CA THR A 61 -6.06 7.69 -10.56
C THR A 61 -6.44 7.75 -9.08
N LEU A 62 -7.49 7.05 -8.66
CA LEU A 62 -8.06 7.14 -7.31
C LEU A 62 -7.22 6.38 -6.27
N TRP A 63 -6.51 5.33 -6.64
CA TRP A 63 -5.60 4.62 -5.74
C TRP A 63 -4.28 5.37 -5.49
N PRO A 64 -3.74 5.39 -4.25
CA PRO A 64 -4.22 4.70 -3.04
C PRO A 64 -5.06 5.57 -2.09
N PHE A 65 -5.30 6.84 -2.42
CA PHE A 65 -5.81 7.83 -1.45
C PHE A 65 -7.33 7.96 -1.42
N ASP A 66 -8.06 7.56 -2.47
CA ASP A 66 -9.52 7.57 -2.44
C ASP A 66 -10.06 6.39 -1.63
N LYS A 67 -10.61 6.71 -0.45
CA LYS A 67 -11.15 5.72 0.48
C LYS A 67 -12.28 4.87 -0.13
N ALA A 68 -13.19 5.49 -0.89
CA ALA A 68 -14.37 4.78 -1.38
C ALA A 68 -13.97 3.74 -2.43
N TYR A 69 -13.14 4.15 -3.38
CA TYR A 69 -12.58 3.29 -4.42
C TYR A 69 -11.74 2.15 -3.82
N VAL A 70 -10.83 2.45 -2.89
CA VAL A 70 -9.99 1.40 -2.28
C VAL A 70 -10.83 0.38 -1.51
N LEU A 71 -11.86 0.81 -0.77
CA LEU A 71 -12.70 -0.12 0.00
C LEU A 71 -13.67 -0.94 -0.86
N GLU A 72 -14.00 -0.48 -2.07
CA GLU A 72 -14.77 -1.27 -3.03
C GLU A 72 -13.98 -2.49 -3.51
N ILE A 73 -12.68 -2.31 -3.73
CA ILE A 73 -11.78 -3.35 -4.26
C ILE A 73 -11.15 -4.16 -3.12
N ASP A 74 -10.56 -3.50 -2.13
CA ASP A 74 -9.82 -4.09 -1.01
C ASP A 74 -10.41 -3.70 0.36
N PRO A 75 -11.56 -4.28 0.75
CA PRO A 75 -12.17 -4.00 2.05
C PRO A 75 -11.36 -4.54 3.24
N GLN A 76 -10.39 -5.43 3.01
CA GLN A 76 -9.58 -6.00 4.09
C GLN A 76 -8.43 -5.08 4.53
N ILE A 77 -8.11 -4.04 3.75
CA ILE A 77 -7.04 -3.09 4.07
C ILE A 77 -7.21 -2.44 5.46
N VAL A 78 -8.45 -2.26 5.91
CA VAL A 78 -8.78 -1.70 7.24
C VAL A 78 -8.39 -2.60 8.41
N ARG A 79 -8.06 -3.86 8.14
CA ARG A 79 -7.58 -4.81 9.15
C ARG A 79 -6.07 -4.76 9.33
N VAL A 80 -5.34 -4.18 8.38
CA VAL A 80 -3.90 -3.99 8.48
C VAL A 80 -3.61 -3.05 9.63
N ARG A 81 -2.62 -3.40 10.45
CA ARG A 81 -2.20 -2.65 11.63
C ARG A 81 -0.76 -2.18 11.46
N GLY A 82 -0.30 -1.27 12.32
CA GLY A 82 1.12 -0.87 12.35
C GLY A 82 1.55 0.13 11.27
N ALA A 83 0.69 0.42 10.29
CA ALA A 83 0.84 1.53 9.35
C ALA A 83 -0.50 2.28 9.23
N PRO A 84 -0.49 3.60 8.99
CA PRO A 84 -1.72 4.33 8.77
C PRO A 84 -2.32 3.99 7.39
N LEU A 85 -3.62 4.26 7.24
CA LEU A 85 -4.29 4.18 5.95
C LEU A 85 -3.94 5.43 5.11
N PRO A 86 -3.90 5.34 3.76
CA PRO A 86 -3.46 6.43 2.90
C PRO A 86 -4.28 7.72 3.08
N TRP A 87 -5.61 7.60 3.18
CA TRP A 87 -6.53 8.73 3.40
C TRP A 87 -6.50 9.31 4.83
N CYS A 88 -5.56 8.88 5.68
CA CYS A 88 -5.36 9.42 7.03
C CYS A 88 -4.04 10.20 7.17
N VAL A 89 -3.22 10.27 6.12
CA VAL A 89 -1.90 10.93 6.14
C VAL A 89 -1.83 12.19 5.26
N GLU A 90 -2.96 12.59 4.65
CA GLU A 90 -3.11 13.87 3.91
C GLU A 90 -3.52 15.03 4.81
#